data_AF-A0A956H7U7-F1
#
_entry.id   AF-A0A956H7U7-F1
#
_cell.length_a   1.000
_cell.length_b   1.000
_cell.length_c   1.000
_cell.angle_alpha   90.00
_cell.angle_beta   90.00
_cell.angle_gamma   90.00
#
_symmetry.space_group_name_H-M   'P 1'
#
loop_
_entity.id
_entity.type
_entity.pdbx_description
1 polymer ?
#
loop_
_entity_poly.entity_id
_entity_poly.type
_entity_poly.pdbx_seq_one_letter_code
_entity_poly.pdbx_strand_id
1 'polypeptide(L)'
;MTDLAAARVTLALTLVFASVGGLSGCRADDEQCRELARHVSELAGAEGKGGPGVAQALEGDCQQLRPTEPVVQCMLKAQTLADLDAC
;
A
#
# COMPACT_ATOMS: atom_id res chain seq x y z
N MET A 1 38.71 27.88 -10.33
CA MET A 1 37.68 27.06 -11.01
C MET A 1 37.48 25.80 -10.17
N THR A 2 36.57 25.83 -9.19
CA THR A 2 36.01 24.67 -8.43
C THR A 2 35.55 25.20 -7.07
N ASP A 3 34.34 25.76 -6.95
CA ASP A 3 33.68 25.85 -5.62
C ASP A 3 32.20 26.30 -5.65
N LEU A 4 31.52 26.24 -6.81
CA LEU A 4 30.07 26.56 -6.88
C LEU A 4 29.17 25.32 -7.07
N ALA A 5 29.74 24.15 -7.39
CA ALA A 5 28.96 22.94 -7.65
C ALA A 5 28.60 22.15 -6.38
N ALA A 6 29.44 22.20 -5.34
CA ALA A 6 29.26 21.40 -4.12
C ALA A 6 28.08 21.88 -3.26
N ALA A 7 27.79 23.18 -3.24
CA ALA A 7 26.74 23.75 -2.38
C ALA A 7 25.31 23.41 -2.84
N ARG A 8 25.12 23.09 -4.13
CA ARG A 8 23.79 22.74 -4.68
C ARG A 8 23.35 21.32 -4.34
N VAL A 9 24.30 20.41 -4.13
CA VAL A 9 24.00 18.99 -3.85
C VAL A 9 23.52 18.82 -2.41
N THR A 10 24.05 19.59 -1.45
CA THR A 10 23.69 19.47 -0.03
C THR A 10 22.29 20.00 0.29
N LEU A 11 21.82 21.02 -0.44
CA LEU A 11 20.49 21.63 -0.23
C LEU A 11 19.34 20.76 -0.76
N ALA A 12 19.61 19.87 -1.74
CA ALA A 12 18.59 18.96 -2.26
C ALA A 12 18.32 17.78 -1.32
N LEU A 13 19.28 17.40 -0.47
CA LEU A 13 19.17 16.19 0.36
C LEU A 13 18.34 16.38 1.65
N THR A 14 18.08 17.64 2.06
CA THR A 14 17.47 17.95 3.37
C THR A 14 15.94 18.10 3.35
N LEU A 15 15.30 18.11 2.18
CA LEU A 15 13.85 18.36 2.05
C LEU A 15 12.97 17.10 1.93
N VAL A 16 13.54 15.89 1.97
CA VAL A 16 12.78 14.65 1.73
C VAL A 16 12.12 14.07 3.01
N PHE A 17 12.42 14.57 4.20
CA PHE A 17 11.99 13.96 5.47
C PHE A 17 10.83 14.65 6.21
N ALA A 18 10.10 15.59 5.58
CA ALA A 18 9.13 16.45 6.26
C ALA A 18 7.65 16.19 5.93
N SER A 19 7.28 14.98 5.48
CA SER A 19 5.88 14.63 5.20
C SER A 19 5.28 13.55 6.11
N VAL A 20 5.93 13.20 7.22
CA VAL A 20 5.32 12.37 8.29
C VAL A 20 4.43 13.25 9.18
N GLY A 21 3.41 13.85 8.58
CA GLY A 21 2.51 14.80 9.24
C GLY A 21 1.08 14.63 8.73
N GLY A 22 0.46 13.49 9.07
CA GLY A 22 -0.92 13.18 8.66
C GLY A 22 -1.45 11.84 9.15
N LEU A 23 -1.07 11.35 10.33
CA LEU A 23 -1.59 10.09 10.91
C LEU A 23 -2.97 10.29 11.55
N SER A 24 -3.90 10.86 10.79
CA SER A 24 -5.32 10.96 11.14
C SER A 24 -6.11 9.96 10.32
N GLY A 25 -5.90 8.67 10.57
CA GLY A 25 -6.88 7.59 10.37
C GLY A 25 -7.74 7.62 9.10
N CYS A 26 -7.16 7.88 7.93
CA CYS A 26 -7.86 7.68 6.67
C CYS A 26 -8.21 6.20 6.57
N ARG A 27 -9.51 5.89 6.48
CA ARG A 27 -9.98 4.55 6.18
C ARG A 27 -9.86 4.31 4.67
N ALA A 28 -9.74 3.04 4.31
CA ALA A 28 -9.70 2.59 2.93
C ALA A 28 -10.84 3.20 2.10
N ASP A 29 -10.51 3.95 1.06
CA ASP A 29 -11.48 4.40 0.07
C ASP A 29 -11.79 3.28 -0.96
N ASP A 30 -12.74 3.53 -1.85
CA ASP A 30 -13.21 2.51 -2.80
C ASP A 30 -12.15 2.11 -3.82
N GLU A 31 -11.23 3.02 -4.16
CA GLU A 31 -10.12 2.73 -5.08
C GLU A 31 -9.08 1.87 -4.39
N GLN A 32 -8.74 2.19 -3.15
CA GLN A 32 -7.86 1.37 -2.29
C GLN A 32 -8.42 -0.03 -2.08
N CYS A 33 -9.72 -0.17 -1.86
CA CYS A 33 -10.36 -1.49 -1.73
C CYS A 33 -10.32 -2.31 -3.03
N ARG A 34 -10.52 -1.66 -4.18
CA ARG A 34 -10.42 -2.31 -5.49
C ARG A 34 -8.99 -2.78 -5.78
N GLU A 35 -8.00 -1.95 -5.45
CA GLU A 35 -6.59 -2.28 -5.60
C GLU A 35 -6.20 -3.46 -4.70
N LEU A 36 -6.55 -3.40 -3.41
CA LEU A 36 -6.30 -4.47 -2.45
C LEU A 36 -6.92 -5.79 -2.90
N ALA A 37 -8.18 -5.78 -3.33
CA ALA A 37 -8.88 -6.97 -3.78
C ALA A 37 -8.23 -7.62 -5.01
N ARG A 38 -7.74 -6.80 -5.95
CA ARG A 38 -6.97 -7.29 -7.10
C ARG A 38 -5.67 -7.92 -6.64
N HIS A 39 -4.90 -7.24 -5.79
CA HIS A 39 -3.61 -7.73 -5.28
C HIS A 39 -3.75 -9.07 -4.56
N VAL A 40 -4.70 -9.18 -3.62
CA VAL A 40 -4.96 -10.43 -2.90
C VAL A 40 -5.43 -11.54 -3.84
N SER A 41 -6.25 -11.22 -4.85
CA SER A 41 -6.67 -12.19 -5.86
C SER A 41 -5.50 -12.69 -6.73
N GLU A 42 -4.53 -11.82 -7.05
CA GLU A 42 -3.32 -12.18 -7.78
C GLU A 42 -2.42 -13.10 -6.94
N LEU A 43 -2.21 -12.77 -5.65
CA LEU A 43 -1.50 -13.62 -4.70
C LEU A 43 -2.18 -14.98 -4.54
N ALA A 44 -3.50 -15.00 -4.38
CA ALA A 44 -4.26 -16.24 -4.30
C ALA A 44 -4.17 -17.08 -5.57
N GLY A 45 -4.21 -16.44 -6.74
CA GLY A 45 -4.01 -17.10 -8.03
C GLY A 45 -2.63 -17.74 -8.14
N ALA A 46 -1.58 -17.03 -7.74
CA ALA A 46 -0.20 -17.52 -7.75
C ALA A 46 0.01 -18.72 -6.82
N GLU A 47 -0.69 -18.75 -5.68
CA GLU A 47 -0.66 -19.88 -4.73
C GLU A 47 -1.63 -21.03 -5.05
N GLY A 48 -2.37 -20.95 -6.16
CA GLY A 48 -3.36 -21.96 -6.53
C GLY A 48 -4.61 -21.98 -5.64
N LYS A 49 -4.85 -20.92 -4.87
CA LYS A 49 -6.03 -20.70 -4.02
C LYS A 49 -7.04 -19.72 -4.63
N GLY A 50 -6.77 -19.23 -5.85
CA GLY A 50 -7.66 -18.32 -6.58
C GLY A 50 -8.90 -19.02 -7.10
N GLY A 51 -10.01 -18.28 -7.19
CA GLY A 51 -11.28 -18.75 -7.74
C GLY A 51 -12.06 -17.60 -8.38
N PRO A 52 -13.04 -17.91 -9.25
CA PRO A 52 -13.92 -16.89 -9.82
C PRO A 52 -14.70 -16.20 -8.70
N GLY A 53 -14.73 -14.86 -8.71
CA GLY A 53 -15.47 -14.07 -7.73
C GLY A 53 -14.69 -13.67 -6.48
N VAL A 54 -13.47 -14.18 -6.27
CA VAL A 54 -12.66 -13.89 -5.07
C VAL A 54 -12.34 -12.40 -4.96
N ALA A 55 -11.94 -11.75 -6.06
CA ALA A 55 -11.68 -10.31 -6.08
C ALA A 55 -12.94 -9.49 -5.72
N GLN A 56 -14.12 -9.84 -6.26
CA GLN A 56 -15.35 -9.13 -5.92
C GLN A 56 -15.77 -9.29 -4.46
N ALA A 57 -15.59 -10.49 -3.90
CA ALA A 57 -15.86 -10.75 -2.48
C ALA A 57 -14.91 -9.92 -1.59
N LEU A 58 -13.62 -9.90 -1.90
CA LEU A 58 -12.62 -9.12 -1.16
C LEU A 58 -12.84 -7.61 -1.25
N GLU A 59 -13.26 -7.10 -2.43
CA GLU A 59 -13.61 -5.68 -2.59
C GLU A 59 -14.80 -5.33 -1.68
N GLY A 60 -15.83 -6.17 -1.64
CA GLY A 60 -16.99 -6.02 -0.76
C GLY A 60 -16.63 -6.06 0.72
N ASP A 61 -15.80 -7.02 1.14
CA ASP A 61 -15.33 -7.15 2.52
C ASP A 61 -14.51 -5.92 2.94
N CYS A 62 -13.63 -5.43 2.06
CA CYS A 62 -12.87 -4.21 2.31
C CYS A 62 -13.78 -2.99 2.46
N GLN A 63 -14.77 -2.82 1.59
CA GLN A 63 -15.73 -1.72 1.66
C GLN A 63 -16.60 -1.75 2.91
N GLN A 64 -16.87 -2.95 3.44
CA GLN A 64 -17.63 -3.13 4.68
C GLN A 64 -16.77 -2.88 5.93
N LEU A 65 -15.56 -3.44 5.97
CA LEU A 65 -14.66 -3.33 7.13
C LEU A 65 -13.99 -1.96 7.20
N ARG A 66 -13.76 -1.33 6.04
CA ARG A 66 -13.04 -0.07 5.88
C ARG A 66 -11.74 -0.06 6.70
N PRO A 67 -10.78 -0.97 6.40
CA PRO A 67 -9.51 -1.04 7.12
C PRO A 67 -8.78 0.30 7.07
N THR A 68 -7.89 0.55 8.02
CA THR A 68 -7.12 1.79 8.04
C THR A 68 -6.08 1.79 6.92
N GLU A 69 -5.70 2.96 6.44
CA GLU A 69 -4.68 3.11 5.41
C GLU A 69 -3.38 2.35 5.73
N PRO A 70 -2.84 2.34 6.97
CA PRO A 70 -1.65 1.53 7.28
C PRO A 70 -1.85 0.03 7.08
N VAL A 71 -3.03 -0.50 7.39
CA VAL A 71 -3.36 -1.92 7.19
C VAL A 71 -3.44 -2.23 5.70
N VAL A 72 -4.13 -1.39 4.92
CA VAL A 72 -4.16 -1.54 3.44
C VAL A 72 -2.76 -1.48 2.85
N GLN A 73 -1.93 -0.54 3.29
CA GLN A 73 -0.55 -0.40 2.81
C GLN A 73 0.33 -1.59 3.22
N CYS A 74 0.09 -2.21 4.37
CA CYS A 74 0.76 -3.46 4.72
C CYS A 74 0.33 -4.57 3.76
N MET A 75 -0.97 -4.72 3.56
CA MET A 75 -1.54 -5.77 2.71
C MET A 75 -1.11 -5.63 1.23
N LEU A 76 -1.01 -4.41 0.71
CA LEU A 76 -0.52 -4.14 -0.65
C LEU A 76 0.98 -4.44 -0.84
N LYS A 77 1.76 -4.48 0.25
CA LYS A 77 3.19 -4.84 0.22
C LYS A 77 3.44 -6.32 0.43
N ALA A 78 2.43 -7.08 0.85
CA ALA A 78 2.52 -8.52 1.04
C ALA A 78 2.87 -9.22 -0.28
N GLN A 79 3.74 -10.22 -0.22
CA GLN A 79 4.18 -11.01 -1.39
C GLN A 79 3.58 -12.42 -1.41
N THR A 80 2.95 -12.82 -0.31
CA THR A 80 2.29 -14.11 -0.13
C THR A 80 1.00 -13.92 0.65
N LEU A 81 0.11 -14.91 0.61
CA LEU A 81 -1.08 -14.91 1.47
C LEU A 81 -0.71 -15.03 2.95
N ALA A 82 0.43 -15.61 3.29
CA ALA A 82 0.93 -15.65 4.66
C ALA A 82 1.38 -14.26 5.15
N ASP A 83 2.01 -13.46 4.28
CA ASP A 83 2.38 -12.08 4.61
C ASP A 83 1.14 -11.19 4.80
N LEU A 84 0.07 -11.43 4.02
CA LEU A 84 -1.22 -10.74 4.17
C LEU A 84 -1.86 -10.96 5.54
N ASP A 85 -1.75 -12.17 6.09
CA ASP A 85 -2.31 -12.55 7.39
C ASP A 85 -1.60 -11.84 8.56
N ALA A 86 -0.37 -11.37 8.34
CA ALA A 86 0.48 -10.76 9.37
C ALA A 86 0.28 -9.24 9.59
N CYS A 87 -0.66 -8.59 8.88
CA CYS A 87 -0.74 -7.11 8.74
C CYS A 87 -1.50 -6.29 9.84
#